data_AF-S3K8C0-F1
#
_entry.id   AF-S3K8C0-F1
#
_cell.length_a   1.000
_cell.length_b   1.000
_cell.length_c   1.000
_cell.angle_alpha   90.00
_cell.angle_beta   90.00
_cell.angle_gamma   90.00
#
_symmetry.space_group_name_H-M   'P 1'
#
loop_
_entity.id
_entity.type
_entity.pdbx_description
1 polymer ?
#
loop_
_entity_poly.entity_id
_entity_poly.type
_entity_poly.pdbx_seq_one_letter_code
_entity_poly.pdbx_strand_id
1 'polypeptide(L)'
;MVLGDREFCSVSLGKWLQKQSLYFCLRQKKSTNVKTKEGIYQEMRALDLSPGTKLFLKDVNITKEQGFVQFNLAGKWKKTTGVFKQKNLGIF
;
A
#
# COMPACT_ATOMS: atom_id res chain seq x y z
N MET A 1 -4.06 4.73 -18.00
CA MET A 1 -3.90 4.11 -16.67
C MET A 1 -2.45 4.27 -16.24
N VAL A 2 -2.19 4.87 -15.08
CA VAL A 2 -0.83 5.12 -14.55
C VAL A 2 -0.53 4.14 -13.41
N LEU A 3 0.64 3.49 -13.45
CA LEU A 3 1.15 2.64 -12.38
C LEU A 3 2.40 3.28 -11.80
N GLY A 4 2.36 3.65 -10.51
CA GLY A 4 3.48 4.25 -9.80
C GLY A 4 4.00 3.33 -8.69
N ASP A 5 5.32 3.11 -8.67
CA ASP A 5 5.97 2.36 -7.59
C ASP A 5 6.27 3.26 -6.38
N ARG A 6 6.87 2.68 -5.33
CA ARG A 6 7.07 3.28 -4.00
C ARG A 6 7.71 4.68 -3.99
N GLU A 7 8.48 5.05 -4.99
CA GLU A 7 9.10 6.39 -5.08
C GLU A 7 8.07 7.50 -5.33
N PHE A 8 6.90 7.14 -5.85
CA PHE A 8 5.81 8.03 -6.20
C PHE A 8 4.68 8.02 -5.16
N CYS A 9 5.03 7.79 -3.88
CA CYS A 9 4.10 7.76 -2.73
C CYS A 9 3.57 9.15 -2.29
N SER A 10 3.84 10.22 -3.05
CA SER A 10 3.40 11.56 -2.62
C SER A 10 1.89 11.71 -2.72
N VAL A 11 1.29 12.15 -1.62
CA VAL A 11 -0.12 12.55 -1.54
C VAL A 11 -0.45 13.57 -2.63
N SER A 12 0.44 14.53 -2.86
CA SER A 12 0.29 15.58 -3.86
C SER A 12 0.22 15.04 -5.29
N LEU A 13 0.96 13.97 -5.60
CA LEU A 13 0.89 13.30 -6.90
C LEU A 13 -0.48 12.65 -7.11
N GLY A 14 -1.01 11.98 -6.08
CA GLY A 14 -2.35 11.41 -6.12
C GLY A 14 -3.43 12.48 -6.37
N LYS A 15 -3.34 13.64 -5.69
CA LYS A 15 -4.23 14.78 -5.91
C LYS A 15 -4.15 15.28 -7.36
N TRP A 16 -2.93 15.42 -7.89
CA TRP A 16 -2.72 15.92 -9.24
C TRP A 16 -3.28 14.96 -10.29
N LEU A 17 -3.01 13.65 -10.18
CA LEU A 17 -3.52 12.63 -11.11
C LEU A 17 -5.05 12.57 -11.11
N GLN A 18 -5.68 12.74 -9.94
CA GLN A 18 -7.14 12.82 -9.82
C GLN A 18 -7.70 14.05 -10.54
N LYS A 19 -7.07 15.23 -10.39
CA LYS A 19 -7.48 16.45 -11.09
C LYS A 19 -7.43 16.31 -12.62
N GLN A 20 -6.54 15.46 -13.13
CA GLN A 20 -6.46 15.12 -14.55
C GLN A 20 -7.48 14.05 -14.99
N SER A 21 -8.37 13.60 -14.09
CA SER A 21 -9.33 12.50 -14.33
C SER A 21 -8.67 11.20 -14.82
N LEU A 22 -7.43 10.93 -14.37
CA LEU A 22 -6.69 9.73 -14.74
C LEU A 22 -6.92 8.59 -13.74
N TYR A 23 -7.08 7.37 -14.26
CA TYR A 23 -7.01 6.15 -13.44
C TYR A 23 -5.57 5.84 -13.06
N PHE A 24 -5.30 5.70 -11.76
CA PHE A 24 -3.97 5.40 -11.24
C PHE A 24 -3.97 4.37 -10.11
N CYS A 25 -2.85 3.67 -9.96
CA CYS A 25 -2.55 2.86 -8.78
C CYS A 25 -1.13 3.18 -8.32
N LEU A 26 -1.01 3.64 -7.07
CA LEU A 26 0.25 4.02 -6.45
C LEU A 26 0.54 3.05 -5.31
N ARG A 27 1.69 2.38 -5.36
CA ARG A 27 2.12 1.49 -4.29
C ARG A 27 2.55 2.28 -3.06
N GLN A 28 1.95 2.00 -1.90
CA GLN A 28 2.22 2.68 -0.64
C GLN A 28 3.25 1.97 0.25
N LYS A 29 3.87 2.72 1.17
CA LYS A 29 4.75 2.16 2.21
C LYS A 29 3.90 1.46 3.29
N LYS A 30 4.45 0.42 3.93
CA LYS A 30 3.79 -0.28 5.05
C LYS A 30 3.56 0.63 6.27
N SER A 31 4.34 1.70 6.40
CA SER A 31 4.23 2.70 7.45
C SER A 31 3.22 3.81 7.13
N THR A 32 2.55 3.77 5.96
CA THR A 32 1.54 4.75 5.62
C THR A 32 0.33 4.57 6.56
N ASN A 33 -0.15 5.67 7.14
CA ASN A 33 -1.37 5.67 7.94
C ASN A 33 -2.60 5.63 7.05
N VAL A 34 -3.61 4.86 7.41
CA VAL A 34 -4.91 4.82 6.74
C VAL A 34 -6.01 5.00 7.77
N LYS A 35 -7.03 5.77 7.41
CA LYS A 35 -8.25 5.93 8.21
C LYS A 35 -9.26 4.88 7.74
N THR A 36 -9.63 3.99 8.64
CA THR A 36 -10.72 3.03 8.40
C THR A 36 -12.07 3.75 8.48
N LYS A 37 -13.15 3.05 8.10
CA LYS A 37 -14.52 3.61 8.14
C LYS A 37 -14.96 4.04 9.55
N GLU A 38 -14.41 3.42 10.58
CA GLU A 38 -14.63 3.75 11.99
C GLU A 38 -13.94 5.05 12.43
N GLY A 39 -13.15 5.66 11.53
CA GLY A 39 -12.49 6.93 11.76
C GLY A 39 -11.15 6.85 12.48
N ILE A 40 -10.71 5.63 12.81
CA ILE A 40 -9.43 5.38 13.47
C ILE A 40 -8.31 5.38 12.42
N TYR A 41 -7.23 6.11 12.71
CA TYR A 41 -6.01 6.05 11.92
C TYR A 41 -5.13 4.92 12.43
N GLN A 42 -4.74 4.03 11.53
CA GLN A 42 -3.80 2.96 11.80
C GLN A 42 -2.80 2.82 10.67
N GLU A 43 -1.59 2.35 10.96
CA GLU A 43 -0.63 2.07 9.90
C GLU A 43 -1.03 0.85 9.08
N MET A 44 -0.64 0.83 7.80
CA MET A 44 -0.89 -0.32 6.92
C MET A 44 -0.28 -1.63 7.45
N ARG A 45 0.80 -1.58 8.23
CA ARG A 45 1.37 -2.77 8.90
C ARG A 45 0.50 -3.33 10.03
N ALA A 46 -0.40 -2.51 10.58
CA ALA A 46 -1.35 -2.90 11.62
C ALA A 46 -2.69 -3.36 11.02
N LEU A 47 -2.89 -3.21 9.70
CA LEU A 47 -3.90 -4.00 8.99
C LEU A 47 -3.39 -5.45 9.00
N ASP A 48 -4.26 -6.43 9.24
CA ASP A 48 -3.96 -7.87 9.36
C ASP A 48 -3.40 -8.54 8.07
N LEU A 49 -2.34 -7.96 7.50
CA LEU A 49 -1.63 -8.40 6.32
C LEU A 49 -0.50 -9.34 6.73
N SER A 50 -0.84 -10.60 6.93
CA SER A 50 0.11 -11.69 7.13
C SER A 50 0.50 -12.36 5.79
N PRO A 51 1.60 -13.15 5.75
CA PRO A 51 1.99 -13.87 4.54
C PRO A 51 0.88 -14.76 3.97
N GLY A 52 0.50 -14.51 2.72
CA GLY A 52 -0.59 -15.20 2.04
C GLY A 52 -1.94 -14.49 2.05
N THR A 53 -2.03 -13.36 2.75
CA THR A 53 -3.27 -12.59 2.87
C THR A 53 -3.43 -11.59 1.72
N LYS A 54 -4.69 -11.38 1.32
CA LYS A 54 -5.13 -10.32 0.41
C LYS A 54 -6.12 -9.44 1.16
N LEU A 55 -5.98 -8.13 1.02
CA LEU A 55 -6.85 -7.14 1.63
C LEU A 55 -7.32 -6.17 0.55
N PHE A 56 -8.61 -5.83 0.57
CA PHE A 56 -9.14 -4.77 -0.27
C PHE A 56 -10.09 -3.91 0.56
N LEU A 57 -9.70 -2.65 0.78
CA LEU A 57 -10.52 -1.66 1.46
C LEU A 57 -11.01 -0.66 0.43
N LYS A 58 -12.32 -0.49 0.35
CA LYS A 58 -12.93 0.54 -0.50
C LYS A 58 -13.05 1.86 0.25
N ASP A 59 -12.78 2.93 -0.47
CA ASP A 59 -13.06 4.30 -0.05
C ASP A 59 -12.42 4.70 1.31
N VAL A 60 -11.13 4.38 1.49
CA VAL A 60 -10.36 4.74 2.69
C VAL A 60 -9.63 6.07 2.53
N ASN A 61 -9.50 6.83 3.62
CA ASN A 61 -8.67 8.04 3.61
C ASN A 61 -7.22 7.67 3.95
N ILE A 62 -6.30 7.91 3.03
CA ILE A 62 -4.87 7.54 3.21
C ILE A 62 -4.09 8.62 3.98
N THR A 63 -4.69 9.78 4.27
CA THR A 63 -3.97 10.87 4.94
C THR A 63 -4.85 11.60 5.93
N LYS A 64 -4.19 12.32 6.85
CA LYS A 64 -4.82 13.23 7.80
C LYS A 64 -5.15 14.61 7.20
N GLU A 65 -4.73 14.87 5.96
CA GLU A 65 -4.96 16.16 5.31
C GLU A 65 -6.43 16.33 4.92
N GLN A 66 -7.04 17.43 5.35
CA GLN A 66 -8.37 17.84 4.90
C GLN A 66 -8.38 18.02 3.37
N GLY A 67 -9.39 17.45 2.72
CA GLY A 67 -9.58 17.54 1.27
C GLY A 67 -8.92 16.43 0.45
N PHE A 68 -8.28 15.43 1.08
CA PHE A 68 -7.87 14.22 0.36
C PHE A 68 -9.06 13.26 0.22
N VAL A 69 -9.44 12.95 -1.02
CA VAL A 69 -10.59 12.07 -1.33
C VAL A 69 -10.31 10.64 -0.86
N GLN A 70 -11.38 9.88 -0.66
CA GLN A 70 -11.35 8.46 -0.36
C GLN A 70 -10.76 7.66 -1.55
N PHE A 71 -9.89 6.68 -1.28
CA PHE A 71 -9.27 5.82 -2.28
C PHE A 71 -9.48 4.35 -1.98
N ASN A 72 -9.45 3.52 -3.03
CA ASN A 72 -9.41 2.07 -2.87
C ASN A 72 -7.99 1.63 -2.53
N LEU A 73 -7.85 0.86 -1.46
CA LEU A 73 -6.59 0.29 -1.00
C LEU A 73 -6.58 -1.21 -1.25
N ALA A 74 -5.62 -1.68 -2.05
CA ALA A 74 -5.36 -3.10 -2.26
C ALA A 74 -4.03 -3.49 -1.61
N GLY A 75 -4.05 -4.53 -0.78
CA GLY A 75 -2.88 -5.16 -0.19
C GLY A 75 -2.79 -6.63 -0.59
N LYS A 76 -1.61 -7.09 -1.01
CA LYS A 76 -1.34 -8.51 -1.26
C LYS A 76 0.02 -8.86 -0.69
N TRP A 77 0.07 -9.85 0.18
CA TRP A 77 1.33 -10.40 0.68
C TRP A 77 1.55 -11.80 0.10
N LYS A 78 2.63 -11.99 -0.67
CA LYS A 78 2.96 -13.29 -1.26
C LYS A 78 3.36 -14.27 -0.16
N LYS A 79 2.77 -15.48 -0.13
CA LYS A 79 3.22 -16.54 0.80
C LYS A 79 4.72 -16.74 0.65
N THR A 80 5.42 -16.84 1.77
CA THR A 80 6.80 -17.33 1.77
C THR A 80 6.75 -18.83 1.52
N THR A 81 6.86 -19.25 0.27
CA THR A 81 7.13 -20.66 -0.04
C THR A 81 8.53 -20.95 0.48
N GLY A 82 8.67 -22.01 1.28
CA GLY A 82 9.86 -22.32 2.09
C GLY A 82 11.19 -21.98 1.42
N VAL A 83 12.01 -21.23 2.15
CA VAL A 83 13.41 -20.95 1.82
C VAL A 83 14.11 -22.31 1.68
N PHE A 84 14.56 -22.67 0.48
CA PHE A 84 15.66 -23.62 0.37
C PHE A 84 16.82 -22.99 1.15
N LYS A 85 17.24 -23.64 2.25
CA LYS A 85 18.47 -23.27 2.93
C LYS A 85 19.59 -23.36 1.89
N GLN A 86 20.09 -22.21 1.43
CA GLN A 86 21.35 -22.18 0.71
C GLN A 86 22.40 -22.60 1.74
N LYS A 87 22.83 -23.87 1.67
CA LYS A 87 24.06 -24.29 2.32
C LYS A 87 25.15 -23.42 1.70
N ASN A 88 25.75 -22.55 2.49
CA ASN A 88 27.02 -21.92 2.14
C ASN A 88 28.02 -23.06 1.89
N LEU A 89 28.25 -23.45 0.64
CA LEU A 89 29.52 -24.03 0.26
C LEU A 89 30.46 -22.84 0.12
N GLY A 90 31.14 -22.52 1.22
CA GLY A 90 32.32 -21.70 1.17
C GLY A 90 33.37 -22.43 0.34
N ILE A 91 33.62 -21.91 -0.85
CA ILE A 91 34.84 -22.15 -1.62
C ILE A 91 35.08 -20.88 -2.44
N PHE A 92 36.33 -20.45 -2.38
CA PHE A 92 36.92 -19.26 -2.97
C PHE A 92 36.65 -19.11 -4.48
#